data_AF-A0A7Y4GZ48-F1
#
_entry.id   AF-A0A7Y4GZ48-F1
#
_cell.length_a   1.000
_cell.length_b   1.000
_cell.length_c   1.000
_cell.angle_alpha   90.00
_cell.angle_beta   90.00
_cell.angle_gamma   90.00
#
_symmetry.space_group_name_H-M   'P 1'
#
loop_
_entity.id
_entity.type
_entity.pdbx_description
1 polymer ?
#
loop_
_entity_poly.entity_id
_entity_poly.type
_entity_poly.pdbx_seq_one_letter_code
_entity_poly.pdbx_strand_id
1 'polypeptide(L)'
;MNLRSLALAICAFAFSASASAQTPGLAAIARSSGTPDIPGLKMVWLAPWGDLAKAHPWRNIIVHQTEGPAGSARGGALAQSKNPTRRGVMVWVEADGTVYWAVAEHLVPTHGDGANRNDDKYIDNKSTYRQVVGSNSVGVEFAGNFPDVTRGPTDAQIAAWRILVKVLRARYGIPLERVYAHNWIDFKDARYCEGCALARMAREWGE
;
A
#
# COMPACT_ATOMS: atom_id res chain seq x y z
N MET A 1 2.65 -60.58 -32.49
CA MET A 1 2.47 -59.16 -32.11
C MET A 1 3.84 -58.61 -31.71
N ASN A 2 4.45 -57.78 -32.56
CA ASN A 2 5.86 -57.37 -32.42
C ASN A 2 6.03 -56.31 -31.31
N LEU A 3 6.78 -56.65 -30.26
CA LEU A 3 7.06 -55.78 -29.11
C LEU A 3 7.74 -54.44 -29.46
N ARG A 4 8.27 -54.29 -30.68
CA ARG A 4 8.92 -53.06 -31.15
C ARG A 4 7.95 -51.91 -31.40
N SER A 5 6.67 -52.19 -31.69
CA SER A 5 5.67 -51.15 -31.97
C SER A 5 5.08 -50.53 -30.69
N LEU A 6 5.30 -51.14 -29.52
CA LEU A 6 4.78 -50.64 -28.24
C LEU A 6 5.71 -49.59 -27.60
N ALA A 7 7.00 -49.60 -27.94
CA ALA A 7 8.00 -48.71 -27.33
C ALA A 7 7.96 -47.27 -27.88
N LEU A 8 7.48 -47.05 -29.11
CA LEU A 8 7.36 -45.71 -29.71
C LEU A 8 6.08 -44.97 -29.32
N ALA A 9 5.05 -45.67 -28.83
CA ALA A 9 3.80 -45.03 -28.41
C ALA A 9 3.89 -44.38 -27.02
N ILE A 10 4.86 -44.78 -26.18
CA ILE A 10 4.97 -44.32 -24.79
C ILE A 10 5.79 -43.02 -24.67
N CYS A 11 6.71 -42.74 -25.61
CA CYS A 11 7.48 -41.49 -25.60
C CYS A 11 6.70 -40.25 -26.10
N ALA A 12 5.53 -40.43 -26.73
CA ALA A 12 4.74 -39.32 -27.27
C ALA A 12 3.77 -38.67 -26.26
N PHE A 13 3.54 -39.30 -25.10
CA PHE A 13 2.58 -38.79 -24.10
C PHE A 13 3.22 -38.05 -22.91
N ALA A 14 4.54 -37.92 -22.86
CA ALA A 14 5.25 -37.37 -21.69
C ALA A 14 5.46 -35.84 -21.70
N PHE A 15 5.10 -35.12 -22.77
CA PHE A 15 5.44 -33.68 -22.90
C PHE A 15 4.27 -32.70 -22.87
N SER A 16 3.05 -33.15 -22.53
CA SER A 16 1.88 -32.27 -22.43
C SER A 16 1.50 -31.93 -20.98
N ALA A 17 2.46 -31.95 -20.05
CA ALA A 17 2.27 -31.26 -18.78
C ALA A 17 2.47 -29.77 -19.04
N SER A 18 1.42 -29.09 -19.52
CA SER A 18 1.33 -27.63 -19.42
C SER A 18 1.53 -27.29 -17.95
N ALA A 19 2.72 -26.81 -17.61
CA ALA A 19 2.98 -26.20 -16.32
C ALA A 19 2.05 -24.98 -16.23
N SER A 20 0.86 -25.17 -15.64
CA SER A 20 0.02 -24.07 -15.24
C SER A 20 0.80 -23.34 -14.14
N ALA A 21 1.47 -22.25 -14.53
CA ALA A 21 2.08 -21.34 -13.58
C ALA A 21 0.94 -20.83 -12.70
N GLN A 22 0.83 -21.35 -11.48
CA GLN A 22 -0.10 -20.82 -10.50
C GLN A 22 0.29 -19.37 -10.28
N THR A 23 -0.62 -18.43 -10.59
CA THR A 23 -0.42 -17.03 -10.25
C THR A 23 -0.13 -16.96 -8.75
N PRO A 24 1.04 -16.45 -8.34
CA PRO A 24 1.37 -16.38 -6.93
C PRO A 24 0.27 -15.61 -6.19
N GLY A 25 -0.21 -16.15 -5.07
CA GLY A 25 -1.14 -15.43 -4.22
C GLY A 25 -0.54 -14.10 -3.74
N LEU A 26 -1.39 -13.14 -3.37
CA LEU A 26 -0.93 -11.81 -2.93
C LEU A 26 0.15 -11.86 -1.83
N ALA A 27 0.05 -12.83 -0.91
CA ALA A 27 1.04 -13.03 0.14
C ALA A 27 2.43 -13.41 -0.42
N ALA A 28 2.48 -14.25 -1.46
CA ALA A 28 3.74 -14.63 -2.10
C ALA A 28 4.34 -13.44 -2.88
N ILE A 29 3.50 -12.68 -3.59
CA ILE A 29 3.92 -11.45 -4.29
C ILE A 29 4.48 -10.44 -3.28
N ALA A 30 3.78 -10.23 -2.17
CA ALA A 30 4.18 -9.30 -1.12
C ALA A 30 5.55 -9.62 -0.49
N ARG A 31 6.04 -10.86 -0.61
CA ARG A 31 7.37 -11.29 -0.13
C ARG A 31 8.46 -11.24 -1.20
N SER A 32 8.12 -10.96 -2.45
CA SER A 32 9.08 -10.81 -3.55
C SER A 32 9.86 -9.48 -3.47
N SER A 33 10.84 -9.33 -4.36
CA SER A 33 11.62 -8.10 -4.55
C SER A 33 11.51 -7.62 -5.99
N GLY A 34 11.94 -6.38 -6.26
CA GLY A 34 11.88 -5.76 -7.58
C GLY A 34 10.58 -5.00 -7.80
N THR A 35 10.02 -5.10 -9.00
CA THR A 35 8.82 -4.35 -9.42
C THR A 35 7.73 -5.33 -9.84
N PRO A 36 7.20 -6.15 -8.92
CA PRO A 36 6.24 -7.17 -9.29
C PRO A 36 4.96 -6.56 -9.86
N ASP A 37 4.36 -7.27 -10.81
CA ASP A 37 2.98 -7.05 -11.16
C ASP A 37 2.08 -7.54 -10.02
N ILE A 38 1.12 -6.73 -9.61
CA ILE A 38 0.20 -7.06 -8.53
C ILE A 38 -1.20 -7.16 -9.13
N PRO A 39 -1.79 -8.36 -9.23
CA PRO A 39 -3.10 -8.53 -9.84
C PRO A 39 -4.15 -7.58 -9.26
N GLY A 40 -4.79 -6.81 -10.15
CA GLY A 40 -5.81 -5.81 -9.79
C GLY A 40 -5.28 -4.45 -9.36
N LEU A 41 -3.96 -4.23 -9.33
CA LEU A 41 -3.36 -2.91 -9.11
C LEU A 41 -2.67 -2.40 -10.37
N LYS A 42 -2.91 -1.12 -10.69
CA LYS A 42 -2.12 -0.39 -11.69
C LYS A 42 -0.90 0.22 -11.01
N MET A 43 0.18 -0.56 -10.91
CA MET A 43 1.41 -0.16 -10.24
C MET A 43 2.31 0.70 -11.14
N VAL A 44 2.86 1.77 -10.59
CA VAL A 44 3.97 2.54 -11.15
C VAL A 44 5.10 2.58 -10.13
N TRP A 45 6.21 1.93 -10.46
CA TRP A 45 7.37 1.82 -9.59
C TRP A 45 8.35 2.96 -9.86
N LEU A 46 8.57 3.84 -8.87
CA LEU A 46 9.66 4.81 -8.89
C LEU A 46 10.85 4.33 -8.05
N ALA A 47 10.57 3.45 -7.07
CA ALA A 47 11.56 2.69 -6.33
C ALA A 47 11.14 1.22 -6.30
N PRO A 48 12.03 0.27 -6.67
CA PRO A 48 11.72 -1.16 -6.56
C PRO A 48 11.67 -1.59 -5.10
N TRP A 49 10.92 -2.66 -4.84
CA TRP A 49 11.01 -3.39 -3.58
C TRP A 49 12.39 -4.00 -3.39
N GLY A 50 12.90 -3.87 -2.16
CA GLY A 50 14.16 -4.46 -1.75
C GLY A 50 13.98 -5.89 -1.23
N ASP A 51 15.08 -6.42 -0.69
CA ASP A 51 15.04 -7.55 0.22
C ASP A 51 14.24 -7.14 1.47
N LEU A 52 13.17 -7.87 1.76
CA LEU A 52 12.28 -7.59 2.89
C LEU A 52 13.03 -7.62 4.22
N ALA A 53 14.07 -8.44 4.37
CA ALA A 53 14.88 -8.48 5.59
C ALA A 53 15.67 -7.19 5.84
N LYS A 54 15.82 -6.34 4.81
CA LYS A 54 16.50 -5.04 4.86
C LYS A 54 15.52 -3.86 4.83
N ALA A 55 14.22 -4.12 4.75
CA ALA A 55 13.22 -3.07 4.85
C ALA A 55 13.27 -2.44 6.25
N HIS A 56 12.86 -1.17 6.33
CA HIS A 56 12.66 -0.52 7.63
C HIS A 56 11.57 -1.28 8.42
N PRO A 57 11.67 -1.41 9.76
CA PRO A 57 10.74 -2.21 10.55
C PRO A 57 9.38 -1.54 10.72
N TRP A 58 8.62 -1.46 9.64
CA TRP A 58 7.27 -0.91 9.60
C TRP A 58 6.32 -1.73 10.47
N ARG A 59 5.57 -1.06 11.35
CA ARG A 59 4.61 -1.70 12.27
C ARG A 59 3.18 -1.22 12.08
N ASN A 60 3.00 -0.10 11.39
CA ASN A 60 1.72 0.55 11.21
C ASN A 60 1.53 0.96 9.74
N ILE A 61 0.29 1.19 9.34
CA ILE A 61 -0.05 1.90 8.11
C ILE A 61 -0.82 3.15 8.52
N ILE A 62 -0.43 4.31 7.99
CA ILE A 62 -1.19 5.56 8.15
C ILE A 62 -1.69 5.96 6.77
N VAL A 63 -3.02 6.01 6.64
CA VAL A 63 -3.69 6.42 5.42
C VAL A 63 -4.04 7.90 5.50
N HIS A 64 -3.70 8.60 4.43
CA HIS A 64 -3.91 10.04 4.23
C HIS A 64 -4.85 10.26 3.06
N GLN A 65 -5.39 11.47 2.99
CA GLN A 65 -6.17 11.92 1.85
C GLN A 65 -5.92 13.41 1.65
N THR A 66 -5.13 13.72 0.61
CA THR A 66 -4.54 15.04 0.39
C THR A 66 -5.53 15.97 -0.22
N GLU A 67 -5.49 17.22 0.24
CA GLU A 67 -6.15 18.41 -0.34
C GLU A 67 -5.54 18.83 -1.69
N GLY A 68 -5.09 17.87 -2.52
CA GLY A 68 -4.56 18.09 -3.86
C GLY A 68 -5.60 17.81 -4.94
N PRO A 69 -5.51 18.47 -6.12
CA PRO A 69 -6.40 18.20 -7.25
C PRO A 69 -6.19 16.78 -7.78
N ALA A 70 -7.20 16.23 -8.45
CA ALA A 70 -7.04 14.97 -9.18
C ALA A 70 -5.89 15.08 -10.21
N GLY A 71 -5.05 14.05 -10.31
CA GLY A 71 -3.82 14.06 -11.12
C GLY A 71 -2.56 14.45 -10.34
N SER A 72 -2.67 14.82 -9.06
CA SER A 72 -1.52 15.28 -8.26
C SER A 72 -0.69 14.15 -7.63
N ALA A 73 -1.18 12.91 -7.57
CA ALA A 73 -0.45 11.80 -6.95
C ALA A 73 0.86 11.52 -7.69
N ARG A 74 0.85 11.57 -9.03
CA ARG A 74 2.06 11.37 -9.84
C ARG A 74 3.14 12.41 -9.53
N GLY A 75 2.75 13.68 -9.44
CA GLY A 75 3.66 14.77 -9.11
C GLY A 75 4.24 14.62 -7.71
N GLY A 76 3.39 14.28 -6.73
CA GLY A 76 3.79 13.98 -5.36
C GLY A 76 4.79 12.82 -5.28
N ALA A 77 4.49 11.72 -5.97
CA ALA A 77 5.35 10.54 -6.01
C ALA A 77 6.72 10.83 -6.65
N LEU A 78 6.77 11.56 -7.78
CA LEU A 78 8.03 11.95 -8.42
C LEU A 78 8.86 12.87 -7.51
N ALA A 79 8.22 13.83 -6.85
CA ALA A 79 8.89 14.73 -5.93
C ALA A 79 9.40 14.00 -4.68
N GLN A 80 8.66 13.01 -4.18
CA GLN A 80 9.09 12.16 -3.08
C GLN A 80 10.25 11.25 -3.48
N SER A 81 10.18 10.62 -4.65
CA SER A 81 11.26 9.77 -5.17
C SER A 81 12.59 10.55 -5.30
N LYS A 82 12.52 11.82 -5.75
CA LYS A 82 13.68 12.71 -5.84
C LYS A 82 14.27 13.11 -4.47
N ASN A 83 13.44 13.24 -3.45
CA ASN A 83 13.87 13.58 -2.09
C ASN A 83 13.12 12.73 -1.06
N PRO A 84 13.53 11.49 -0.80
CA PRO A 84 12.76 10.52 -0.01
C PRO A 84 12.37 10.95 1.40
N THR A 85 13.11 11.88 2.01
CA THR A 85 12.87 12.35 3.39
C THR A 85 11.99 13.59 3.47
N ARG A 86 11.59 14.18 2.32
CA ARG A 86 10.68 15.32 2.29
C ARG A 86 9.34 14.98 2.97
N ARG A 87 8.57 16.01 3.29
CA ARG A 87 7.17 15.84 3.68
C ARG A 87 6.38 15.17 2.55
N GLY A 88 5.69 14.10 2.92
CA GLY A 88 4.95 13.21 2.03
C GLY A 88 5.20 11.75 2.37
N VAL A 89 4.56 10.85 1.62
CA VAL A 89 4.44 9.43 1.97
C VAL A 89 5.24 8.51 1.06
N MET A 90 5.34 7.24 1.43
CA MET A 90 5.98 6.20 0.61
C MET A 90 5.13 5.84 -0.63
N VAL A 91 3.82 5.73 -0.48
CA VAL A 91 2.91 5.22 -1.52
C VAL A 91 1.83 6.25 -1.83
N TRP A 92 1.66 6.60 -3.10
CA TRP A 92 0.65 7.56 -3.55
C TRP A 92 -0.41 6.87 -4.40
N VAL A 93 -1.66 7.25 -4.26
CA VAL A 93 -2.80 6.68 -4.99
C VAL A 93 -3.56 7.80 -5.70
N GLU A 94 -3.65 7.67 -7.02
CA GLU A 94 -4.36 8.63 -7.86
C GLU A 94 -5.88 8.37 -7.88
N ALA A 95 -6.65 9.38 -8.29
CA ALA A 95 -8.10 9.28 -8.41
C ALA A 95 -8.57 8.15 -9.36
N ASP A 96 -7.74 7.72 -10.31
CA ASP A 96 -8.01 6.60 -11.23
C ASP A 96 -7.58 5.23 -10.66
N GLY A 97 -7.11 5.16 -9.41
CA GLY A 97 -6.63 3.95 -8.77
C GLY A 97 -5.17 3.58 -9.11
N THR A 98 -4.44 4.39 -9.87
CA THR A 98 -3.00 4.18 -10.09
C THR A 98 -2.24 4.32 -8.78
N VAL A 99 -1.40 3.33 -8.47
CA VAL A 99 -0.57 3.30 -7.26
C VAL A 99 0.88 3.57 -7.64
N TYR A 100 1.45 4.64 -7.10
CA TYR A 100 2.86 4.98 -7.25
C TYR A 100 3.65 4.55 -6.02
N TRP A 101 4.61 3.64 -6.20
CA TRP A 101 5.58 3.30 -5.17
C TRP A 101 6.77 4.26 -5.26
N ALA A 102 6.78 5.28 -4.41
CA ALA A 102 7.67 6.43 -4.57
C ALA A 102 9.04 6.26 -3.92
N VAL A 103 9.11 5.54 -2.79
CA VAL A 103 10.28 5.50 -1.91
C VAL A 103 10.70 4.06 -1.62
N ALA A 104 12.00 3.80 -1.63
CA ALA A 104 12.57 2.52 -1.25
C ALA A 104 12.32 2.24 0.24
N GLU A 105 12.03 0.99 0.58
CA GLU A 105 11.39 0.62 1.86
C GLU A 105 12.29 0.72 3.10
N HIS A 106 13.59 0.88 2.89
CA HIS A 106 14.57 1.11 3.95
C HIS A 106 14.69 2.61 4.31
N LEU A 107 14.02 3.49 3.56
CA LEU A 107 14.00 4.93 3.78
C LEU A 107 12.68 5.36 4.43
N VAL A 108 12.75 6.43 5.23
CA VAL A 108 11.61 6.92 6.02
C VAL A 108 11.13 8.28 5.49
N PRO A 109 9.94 8.36 4.87
CA PRO A 109 9.30 9.63 4.54
C PRO A 109 8.75 10.37 5.76
N THR A 110 8.50 11.67 5.60
CA THR A 110 7.96 12.52 6.68
C THR A 110 6.45 12.74 6.49
N HIS A 111 5.60 11.94 7.14
CA HIS A 111 4.14 12.00 6.93
C HIS A 111 3.28 11.78 8.20
N GLY A 112 3.86 11.82 9.39
CA GLY A 112 3.15 11.44 10.62
C GLY A 112 3.73 12.11 11.86
N ASP A 113 4.14 13.37 11.73
CA ASP A 113 4.82 14.13 12.79
C ASP A 113 3.88 14.46 13.97
N GLY A 114 2.58 14.43 13.72
CA GLY A 114 1.51 14.86 14.63
C GLY A 114 1.17 13.91 15.77
N ALA A 115 1.45 12.61 15.64
CA ALA A 115 1.20 11.65 16.71
C ALA A 115 2.16 11.79 17.92
N ASN A 116 2.95 12.86 17.98
CA ASN A 116 3.89 13.18 19.05
C ASN A 116 3.33 14.15 20.12
N ARG A 117 2.04 14.50 20.04
CA ARG A 117 1.30 15.30 21.04
C ARG A 117 0.17 14.50 21.69
N ASN A 118 0.01 14.58 23.01
CA ASN A 118 -1.03 13.88 23.79
C ASN A 118 -2.10 14.83 24.35
N ASP A 119 -2.14 16.06 23.85
CA ASP A 119 -3.00 17.15 24.28
C ASP A 119 -3.97 17.60 23.17
N ASP A 120 -4.23 16.71 22.19
CA ASP A 120 -5.20 16.99 21.15
C ASP A 120 -6.61 17.03 21.75
N LYS A 121 -7.20 18.22 21.80
CA LYS A 121 -8.55 18.43 22.36
C LYS A 121 -9.67 17.90 21.46
N TYR A 122 -9.37 17.51 20.22
CA TYR A 122 -10.36 17.12 19.22
C TYR A 122 -10.49 15.60 19.06
N ILE A 123 -9.46 14.84 19.42
CA ILE A 123 -9.44 13.37 19.34
C ILE A 123 -8.79 12.75 20.58
N ASP A 124 -9.29 11.60 21.04
CA ASP A 124 -8.57 10.80 22.03
C ASP A 124 -7.49 9.96 21.33
N ASN A 125 -6.26 10.47 21.32
CA ASN A 125 -5.11 9.80 20.72
C ASN A 125 -4.19 9.12 21.76
N LYS A 126 -4.66 8.90 23.01
CA LYS A 126 -3.82 8.37 24.10
C LYS A 126 -3.16 7.02 23.76
N SER A 127 -3.87 6.15 23.04
CA SER A 127 -3.37 4.83 22.64
C SER A 127 -2.40 4.87 21.47
N THR A 128 -2.38 5.96 20.70
CA THR A 128 -1.55 6.12 19.49
C THR A 128 -0.39 7.10 19.72
N TYR A 129 -0.45 7.92 20.76
CA TYR A 129 0.56 8.89 21.17
C TYR A 129 1.96 8.27 21.29
N ARG A 130 2.89 8.76 20.46
CA ARG A 130 4.28 8.26 20.31
C ARG A 130 4.40 6.78 19.96
N GLN A 131 3.29 6.08 19.70
CA GLN A 131 3.23 4.67 19.33
C GLN A 131 3.03 4.49 17.83
N VAL A 132 2.29 5.39 17.18
CA VAL A 132 1.98 5.36 15.75
C VAL A 132 2.52 6.63 15.12
N VAL A 133 3.78 6.61 14.70
CA VAL A 133 4.51 7.80 14.21
C VAL A 133 5.04 7.55 12.81
N GLY A 134 5.36 8.62 12.07
CA GLY A 134 5.89 8.51 10.70
C GLY A 134 7.05 7.52 10.57
N SER A 135 7.97 7.48 11.54
CA SER A 135 9.14 6.60 11.52
C SER A 135 8.87 5.13 11.83
N ASN A 136 7.64 4.72 12.11
CA ASN A 136 7.30 3.29 12.25
C ASN A 136 6.05 2.89 11.44
N SER A 137 5.64 3.75 10.52
CA SER A 137 4.45 3.57 9.71
C SER A 137 4.73 3.72 8.22
N VAL A 138 4.08 2.90 7.40
CA VAL A 138 3.99 3.18 5.96
C VAL A 138 2.89 4.22 5.74
N GLY A 139 3.25 5.35 5.14
CA GLY A 139 2.29 6.35 4.66
C GLY A 139 1.71 5.95 3.32
N VAL A 140 0.39 6.06 3.19
CA VAL A 140 -0.34 5.91 1.92
C VAL A 140 -1.21 7.14 1.70
N GLU A 141 -1.04 7.83 0.58
CA GLU A 141 -1.69 9.12 0.30
C GLU A 141 -2.65 9.01 -0.86
N PHE A 142 -3.92 9.34 -0.63
CA PHE A 142 -4.96 9.34 -1.66
C PHE A 142 -5.21 10.77 -2.14
N ALA A 143 -4.81 11.08 -3.37
CA ALA A 143 -4.98 12.41 -3.94
C ALA A 143 -6.37 12.61 -4.56
N GLY A 144 -6.82 13.87 -4.66
CA GLY A 144 -7.93 14.25 -5.56
C GLY A 144 -9.22 14.73 -4.90
N ASN A 145 -9.22 15.05 -3.60
CA ASN A 145 -10.42 15.63 -2.97
C ASN A 145 -10.52 17.15 -3.20
N PHE A 146 -9.44 17.88 -3.53
CA PHE A 146 -9.54 19.32 -3.79
C PHE A 146 -10.48 19.65 -4.97
N PRO A 147 -11.28 20.72 -4.89
CA PRO A 147 -11.36 21.72 -3.81
C PRO A 147 -12.25 21.33 -2.62
N ASP A 148 -12.85 20.14 -2.62
CA ASP A 148 -13.78 19.67 -1.61
C ASP A 148 -13.16 18.58 -0.74
N VAL A 149 -12.55 19.00 0.38
CA VAL A 149 -11.88 18.09 1.33
C VAL A 149 -12.82 17.05 1.96
N THR A 150 -14.14 17.24 1.86
CA THR A 150 -15.14 16.28 2.36
C THR A 150 -15.41 15.15 1.37
N ARG A 151 -15.00 15.31 0.11
CA ARG A 151 -15.14 14.29 -0.93
C ARG A 151 -14.37 13.03 -0.53
N GLY A 152 -15.07 11.90 -0.51
CA GLY A 152 -14.46 10.59 -0.26
C GLY A 152 -13.56 10.10 -1.40
N PRO A 153 -12.87 8.98 -1.20
CA PRO A 153 -12.11 8.33 -2.27
C PRO A 153 -13.03 7.86 -3.40
N THR A 154 -12.51 7.82 -4.62
CA THR A 154 -13.22 7.29 -5.80
C THR A 154 -13.37 5.75 -5.73
N ASP A 155 -14.28 5.19 -6.53
CA ASP A 155 -14.43 3.73 -6.63
C ASP A 155 -13.13 3.04 -7.08
N ALA A 156 -12.37 3.67 -7.98
CA ALA A 156 -11.09 3.14 -8.44
C ALA A 156 -10.03 3.16 -7.33
N GLN A 157 -10.00 4.21 -6.51
CA GLN A 157 -9.18 4.28 -5.30
C GLN A 157 -9.57 3.21 -4.28
N ILE A 158 -10.88 3.00 -4.07
CA ILE A 158 -11.39 1.96 -3.16
C ILE A 158 -11.00 0.56 -3.64
N ALA A 159 -11.14 0.29 -4.94
CA ALA A 159 -10.76 -0.98 -5.55
C ALA A 159 -9.25 -1.24 -5.40
N ALA A 160 -8.41 -0.24 -5.69
CA ALA A 160 -6.98 -0.33 -5.48
C ALA A 160 -6.64 -0.52 -4.00
N TRP A 161 -7.30 0.23 -3.11
CA TRP A 161 -7.04 0.17 -1.68
C TRP A 161 -7.30 -1.21 -1.08
N ARG A 162 -8.39 -1.87 -1.51
CA ARG A 162 -8.77 -3.21 -1.06
C ARG A 162 -7.67 -4.25 -1.27
N ILE A 163 -6.87 -4.09 -2.32
CA ILE A 163 -5.75 -4.99 -2.63
C ILE A 163 -4.46 -4.47 -1.99
N LEU A 164 -4.18 -3.17 -2.13
CA LEU A 164 -2.96 -2.54 -1.64
C LEU A 164 -2.78 -2.72 -0.12
N VAL A 165 -3.83 -2.56 0.68
CA VAL A 165 -3.73 -2.73 2.13
C VAL A 165 -3.34 -4.16 2.51
N LYS A 166 -3.87 -5.17 1.81
CA LYS A 166 -3.54 -6.58 2.02
C LYS A 166 -2.08 -6.86 1.67
N VAL A 167 -1.61 -6.29 0.56
CA VAL A 167 -0.20 -6.38 0.15
C VAL A 167 0.74 -5.76 1.19
N LEU A 168 0.46 -4.53 1.63
CA LEU A 168 1.29 -3.85 2.65
C LEU A 168 1.34 -4.64 3.96
N ARG A 169 0.18 -5.13 4.41
CA ARG A 169 0.08 -5.96 5.60
C ARG A 169 0.86 -7.26 5.46
N ALA A 170 0.67 -7.99 4.36
CA ALA A 170 1.35 -9.26 4.12
C ALA A 170 2.87 -9.09 3.97
N ARG A 171 3.31 -7.97 3.37
CA ARG A 171 4.72 -7.65 3.16
C ARG A 171 5.43 -7.41 4.49
N TYR A 172 4.90 -6.52 5.32
CA TYR A 172 5.57 -6.10 6.56
C TYR A 172 5.11 -6.85 7.82
N GLY A 173 4.14 -7.76 7.70
CA GLY A 173 3.54 -8.44 8.85
C GLY A 173 2.71 -7.50 9.74
N ILE A 174 2.05 -6.50 9.13
CA ILE A 174 1.25 -5.52 9.86
C ILE A 174 -0.16 -6.09 10.07
N PRO A 175 -0.63 -6.24 11.33
CA PRO A 175 -1.96 -6.75 11.60
C PRO A 175 -3.03 -5.69 11.31
N LEU A 176 -4.27 -6.13 11.14
CA LEU A 176 -5.38 -5.34 10.60
C LEU A 176 -5.69 -4.10 11.44
N GLU A 177 -5.65 -4.25 12.77
CA GLU A 177 -5.89 -3.20 13.74
C GLU A 177 -4.83 -2.08 13.71
N ARG A 178 -3.70 -2.31 13.03
CA ARG A 178 -2.61 -1.33 12.88
C ARG A 178 -2.65 -0.54 11.57
N VAL A 179 -3.82 -0.51 10.92
CA VAL A 179 -4.16 0.43 9.85
C VAL A 179 -4.89 1.62 10.47
N TYR A 180 -4.34 2.83 10.36
CA TYR A 180 -4.88 4.04 10.98
C TYR A 180 -5.18 5.10 9.92
N ALA A 181 -6.21 5.91 10.17
CA ALA A 181 -6.35 7.21 9.50
C ALA A 181 -5.39 8.20 10.16
N HIS A 182 -4.87 9.16 9.39
CA HIS A 182 -4.08 10.25 9.98
C HIS A 182 -4.86 11.00 11.06
N ASN A 183 -6.15 11.25 10.81
CA ASN A 183 -6.98 11.98 11.76
C ASN A 183 -7.39 11.16 13.01
N TRP A 184 -7.00 9.89 13.13
CA TRP A 184 -7.12 9.11 14.38
C TRP A 184 -5.91 9.25 15.30
N ILE A 185 -4.82 9.83 14.79
CA ILE A 185 -3.55 9.97 15.51
C ILE A 185 -3.14 11.44 15.72
N ASP A 186 -3.55 12.33 14.80
CA ASP A 186 -3.36 13.79 14.89
C ASP A 186 -4.54 14.49 14.24
N PHE A 187 -5.22 15.38 14.97
CA PHE A 187 -6.31 16.15 14.39
C PHE A 187 -5.78 17.14 13.36
N LYS A 188 -6.33 17.07 12.14
CA LYS A 188 -5.92 17.98 11.07
C LYS A 188 -6.88 19.14 10.89
N ASP A 189 -8.18 18.84 10.76
CA ASP A 189 -9.19 19.82 10.38
C ASP A 189 -10.58 19.40 10.88
N ALA A 190 -11.41 20.36 11.28
CA ALA A 190 -12.77 20.09 11.74
C ALA A 190 -13.74 19.74 10.61
N ARG A 191 -13.43 20.14 9.37
CA ARG A 191 -14.30 20.00 8.20
C ARG A 191 -14.35 18.57 7.68
N TYR A 192 -13.29 17.78 7.89
CA TYR A 192 -13.18 16.43 7.36
C TYR A 192 -12.26 15.55 8.20
N CYS A 193 -12.39 14.24 8.04
CA CYS A 193 -11.50 13.29 8.69
C CYS A 193 -10.54 12.68 7.66
N GLU A 194 -9.28 13.13 7.67
CA GLU A 194 -8.24 12.66 6.75
C GLU A 194 -8.00 11.15 6.89
N GLY A 195 -8.30 10.40 5.82
CA GLY A 195 -8.09 8.95 5.76
C GLY A 195 -9.11 8.10 6.52
N CYS A 196 -10.10 8.69 7.21
CA CYS A 196 -11.07 7.96 8.05
C CYS A 196 -11.79 6.84 7.29
N ALA A 197 -12.37 7.19 6.14
CA ALA A 197 -13.17 6.25 5.35
C ALA A 197 -12.30 5.07 4.88
N LEU A 198 -11.09 5.37 4.41
CA LEU A 198 -10.13 4.37 3.93
C LEU A 198 -9.64 3.44 5.03
N ALA A 199 -9.29 3.98 6.20
CA ALA A 199 -8.86 3.17 7.34
C ALA A 199 -9.98 2.32 7.91
N ARG A 200 -11.22 2.84 7.96
CA ARG A 200 -12.41 2.08 8.36
C ARG A 200 -12.67 0.92 7.39
N MET A 201 -12.74 1.20 6.09
CA MET A 201 -12.93 0.19 5.05
C MET A 201 -11.85 -0.90 5.11
N ALA A 202 -10.58 -0.51 5.28
CA ALA A 202 -9.49 -1.47 5.44
C ALA A 202 -9.75 -2.45 6.60
N ARG A 203 -10.16 -1.95 7.77
CA ARG A 203 -10.46 -2.77 8.94
C ARG A 203 -11.73 -3.61 8.79
N GLU A 204 -12.71 -3.15 8.02
CA GLU A 204 -13.96 -3.89 7.76
C GLU A 204 -13.79 -5.05 6.77
N TRP A 205 -12.90 -4.90 5.78
CA TRP A 205 -12.70 -5.94 4.77
C TRP A 205 -11.97 -7.19 5.27
N GLY A 206 -11.30 -7.11 6.42
CA GLY A 206 -10.58 -8.26 6.98
C GLY A 206 -9.41 -8.74 6.10
N GLU A 207 -9.27 -10.06 6.01
CA GLU A 207 -8.26 -10.77 5.20
C GLU A 207 -8.70 -10.99 3.75
#